data_AF-A0A6N9HQA7-F1
#
_entry.id   AF-A0A6N9HQA7-F1
#
_cell.length_a   1.000
_cell.length_b   1.000
_cell.length_c   1.000
_cell.angle_alpha   90.00
_cell.angle_beta   90.00
_cell.angle_gamma   90.00
#
_symmetry.space_group_name_H-M   'P 1'
#
loop_
_entity.id
_entity.type
_entity.pdbx_description
1 polymer ?
#
loop_
_entity_poly.entity_id
_entity_poly.type
_entity_poly.pdbx_seq_one_letter_code
_entity_poly.pdbx_strand_id
1 'polypeptide(L)'
;MNIAVKAFAIAASLAAIPFTSQAEVIPLKLTPGLWEETRVTMINGQNATETLRAARERMMARMTPEQRKIMEEKMGGRGGAGPVQVCLTPAQVAKGIDTNEVKRKMEDAARGCKLDILSASSAGAKFKAVCQGPNGTGYQGSGEYTVSSPKEWRFKMVSDGKMTGPDANLTGGEFHASQEVTARWKGSDCGAVPPREEG
;
A
#
# COMPACT_ATOMS: atom_id res chain seq x y z
N MET A 1 -14.22 -53.17 -59.11
CA MET A 1 -13.58 -53.58 -57.84
C MET A 1 -12.33 -52.72 -57.65
N ASN A 2 -12.38 -51.84 -56.65
CA ASN A 2 -11.32 -51.04 -56.01
C ASN A 2 -10.57 -49.96 -56.83
N ILE A 3 -11.08 -48.73 -56.78
CA ILE A 3 -10.35 -47.50 -57.12
C ILE A 3 -9.67 -46.99 -55.84
N ALA A 4 -8.35 -46.97 -55.83
CA ALA A 4 -7.53 -46.44 -54.75
C ALA A 4 -7.55 -44.90 -54.77
N VAL A 5 -8.15 -44.31 -53.74
CA VAL A 5 -8.15 -42.86 -53.50
C VAL A 5 -6.82 -42.48 -52.85
N LYS A 6 -6.00 -41.69 -53.55
CA LYS A 6 -4.75 -41.13 -53.03
C LYS A 6 -5.07 -40.03 -52.02
N ALA A 7 -4.57 -40.19 -50.81
CA ALA A 7 -4.72 -39.26 -49.69
C ALA A 7 -4.06 -37.91 -49.99
N PHE A 8 -4.84 -36.83 -49.89
CA PHE A 8 -4.33 -35.46 -49.79
C PHE A 8 -3.87 -35.22 -48.35
N ALA A 9 -2.57 -35.01 -48.16
CA ALA A 9 -2.01 -34.57 -46.89
C ALA A 9 -2.28 -33.06 -46.71
N ILE A 10 -3.16 -32.71 -45.78
CA ILE A 10 -3.37 -31.33 -45.33
C ILE A 10 -2.38 -31.07 -44.19
N ALA A 11 -1.35 -30.27 -44.46
CA ALA A 11 -0.43 -29.76 -43.44
C ALA A 11 -1.13 -28.65 -42.64
N ALA A 12 -1.58 -28.96 -41.42
CA ALA A 12 -2.10 -27.98 -40.48
C ALA A 12 -0.93 -27.30 -39.74
N SER A 13 -0.54 -26.11 -40.18
CA SER A 13 0.41 -25.26 -39.46
C SER A 13 -0.25 -24.71 -38.18
N LEU A 14 0.10 -25.26 -37.02
CA LEU A 14 -0.22 -24.66 -35.72
C LEU A 14 0.55 -23.33 -35.59
N ALA A 15 -0.15 -22.21 -35.78
CA ALA A 15 0.32 -20.90 -35.37
C ALA A 15 0.32 -20.85 -33.83
N ALA A 16 1.50 -20.99 -33.22
CA ALA A 16 1.68 -20.73 -31.79
C ALA A 16 1.46 -19.23 -31.54
N ILE A 17 0.31 -18.88 -30.93
CA ILE A 17 0.05 -17.52 -30.46
C ILE A 17 0.93 -17.34 -29.21
N PRO A 18 1.94 -16.45 -29.20
CA PRO A 18 2.65 -16.13 -27.99
C PRO A 18 1.68 -15.38 -27.07
N PHE A 19 1.28 -16.02 -25.97
CA PHE A 19 0.66 -15.32 -24.84
C PHE A 19 1.73 -14.41 -24.22
N THR A 20 1.82 -13.17 -24.71
CA THR A 20 2.55 -12.13 -24.00
C THR A 20 1.72 -11.77 -22.77
N SER A 21 2.16 -12.18 -21.58
CA SER A 21 1.66 -11.62 -20.31
C SER A 21 1.94 -10.11 -20.32
N GLN A 22 0.96 -9.32 -20.75
CA GLN A 22 1.00 -7.88 -20.52
C GLN A 22 0.68 -7.64 -19.04
N ALA A 23 1.50 -6.84 -18.38
CA ALA A 23 1.23 -6.39 -17.03
C ALA A 23 -0.15 -5.70 -17.00
N GLU A 24 -1.05 -6.16 -16.14
CA GLU A 24 -2.40 -5.60 -16.03
C GLU A 24 -2.32 -4.28 -15.26
N VAL A 25 -2.35 -3.16 -16.00
CA VAL A 25 -2.49 -1.83 -15.42
C VAL A 25 -3.95 -1.61 -15.07
N ILE A 26 -4.22 -1.50 -13.77
CA ILE A 26 -5.57 -1.36 -13.25
C ILE A 26 -5.90 0.14 -13.12
N PRO A 27 -6.97 0.63 -13.76
CA PRO A 27 -7.34 2.03 -13.65
C PRO A 27 -7.75 2.37 -12.22
N LEU A 28 -7.15 3.43 -11.68
CA LEU A 28 -7.45 3.93 -10.35
C LEU A 28 -8.65 4.89 -10.44
N LYS A 29 -9.83 4.45 -9.99
CA LYS A 29 -11.04 5.29 -9.99
C LYS A 29 -11.03 6.26 -8.81
N LEU A 30 -10.03 7.12 -8.70
CA LEU A 30 -9.94 8.17 -7.67
C LEU A 30 -9.99 9.56 -8.30
N THR A 31 -10.44 10.54 -7.53
CA THR A 31 -10.45 11.95 -7.94
C THR A 31 -9.08 12.58 -7.67
N PRO A 32 -8.45 13.27 -8.65
CA PRO A 32 -7.25 14.06 -8.41
C PRO A 32 -7.51 15.20 -7.40
N GLY A 33 -6.46 15.64 -6.70
CA GLY A 33 -6.51 16.72 -5.72
C GLY A 33 -6.09 16.29 -4.32
N LEU A 34 -6.55 17.04 -3.32
CA LEU A 34 -6.23 16.87 -1.91
C LEU A 34 -7.06 15.75 -1.29
N TRP A 35 -6.37 14.85 -0.59
CA TRP A 35 -6.94 13.76 0.19
C TRP A 35 -6.51 13.88 1.64
N GLU A 36 -7.36 13.43 2.55
CA GLU A 36 -7.07 13.32 3.98
C GLU A 36 -7.20 11.85 4.38
N GLU A 37 -6.11 11.27 4.88
CA GLU A 37 -6.00 9.90 5.35
C GLU A 37 -6.00 9.87 6.88
N THR A 38 -6.85 9.06 7.49
CA THR A 38 -6.83 8.77 8.93
C THR A 38 -6.41 7.32 9.15
N ARG A 39 -5.45 7.08 10.05
CA ARG A 39 -4.87 5.77 10.32
C ARG A 39 -5.06 5.36 11.77
N VAL A 40 -5.58 4.15 11.98
CA VAL A 40 -5.64 3.51 13.30
C VAL A 40 -4.82 2.24 13.25
N THR A 41 -3.86 2.12 14.15
CA THR A 41 -3.02 0.93 14.29
C THR A 41 -3.19 0.38 15.70
N MET A 42 -3.58 -0.89 15.78
CA MET A 42 -3.64 -1.67 17.01
C MET A 42 -2.46 -2.63 17.06
N ILE A 43 -1.79 -2.74 18.20
CA ILE A 43 -0.74 -3.72 18.45
C ILE A 43 -1.05 -4.39 19.78
N ASN A 44 -1.20 -5.70 19.80
CA ASN A 44 -1.55 -6.48 21.00
C ASN A 44 -2.76 -5.91 21.76
N GLY A 45 -3.77 -5.44 21.01
CA GLY A 45 -4.98 -4.80 21.55
C GLY A 45 -4.82 -3.35 22.02
N GLN A 46 -3.61 -2.79 21.98
CA GLN A 46 -3.34 -1.39 22.34
C GLN A 46 -3.39 -0.49 21.11
N ASN A 47 -4.01 0.69 21.25
CA ASN A 47 -4.04 1.69 20.17
C ASN A 47 -2.70 2.43 20.09
N ALA A 48 -1.83 1.97 19.20
CA ALA A 48 -0.51 2.54 18.98
C ALA A 48 -0.60 3.94 18.35
N THR A 49 -1.59 4.19 17.49
CA THR A 49 -1.81 5.54 16.92
C THR A 49 -2.06 6.55 18.03
N GLU A 50 -2.98 6.25 18.94
CA GLU A 50 -3.36 7.15 20.03
C GLU A 50 -2.19 7.37 21.00
N THR A 51 -1.45 6.30 21.29
CA THR A 51 -0.23 6.38 22.12
C THR A 51 0.80 7.33 21.52
N LEU A 52 1.03 7.22 20.20
CA LEU A 52 1.94 8.12 19.47
C LEU A 52 1.40 9.55 19.42
N ARG A 53 0.08 9.73 19.26
CA ARG A 53 -0.58 11.06 19.27
C ARG A 53 -0.34 11.76 20.60
N ALA A 54 -0.65 11.08 21.69
CA ALA A 54 -0.47 11.62 23.04
C ALA A 54 1.01 11.91 23.35
N ALA A 55 1.93 11.05 22.90
CA ALA A 55 3.37 11.28 23.06
C ALA A 55 3.83 12.55 22.30
N ARG A 56 3.35 12.74 21.06
CA ARG A 56 3.61 13.96 20.30
C ARG A 56 3.05 15.20 21.00
N GLU A 57 1.80 15.17 21.43
CA GLU A 57 1.18 16.33 22.07
C GLU A 57 1.95 16.78 23.31
N ARG A 58 2.39 15.82 24.13
CA ARG A 58 3.26 16.09 25.29
C ARG A 58 4.60 16.69 24.88
N MET A 59 5.18 16.23 23.77
CA MET A 59 6.43 16.78 23.25
C MET A 59 6.24 18.22 22.75
N MET A 60 5.20 18.49 21.96
CA MET A 60 4.89 19.82 21.42
C MET A 60 4.56 20.84 22.51
N ALA A 61 3.85 20.41 23.56
CA ALA A 61 3.54 21.26 24.71
C ALA A 61 4.79 21.76 25.44
N ARG A 62 5.90 21.01 25.39
CA ARG A 62 7.19 21.37 26.03
C ARG A 62 8.07 22.26 25.16
N MET A 63 7.68 22.53 23.91
CA MET A 63 8.46 23.35 22.98
C MET A 63 8.08 24.81 23.06
N THR A 64 9.07 25.68 22.83
CA THR A 64 8.86 27.11 22.57
C THR A 64 8.20 27.32 21.20
N PRO A 65 7.57 28.48 20.93
CA PRO A 65 6.97 28.77 19.62
C PRO A 65 7.92 28.60 18.44
N GLU A 66 9.17 29.07 18.57
CA GLU A 66 10.19 28.93 17.54
C GLU A 66 10.53 27.46 17.26
N GLN A 67 10.68 26.65 18.33
CA GLN A 67 10.94 25.22 18.20
C GLN A 67 9.77 24.46 17.58
N ARG A 68 8.52 24.84 17.89
CA ARG A 68 7.34 24.25 17.25
C ARG A 68 7.32 24.55 15.76
N LYS A 69 7.58 25.80 15.36
CA LYS A 69 7.62 26.19 13.94
C LYS A 69 8.68 25.41 13.17
N ILE A 70 9.90 25.31 13.71
CA ILE A 70 10.98 24.51 13.11
C ILE A 70 10.58 23.03 13.03
N MET A 71 9.91 22.50 14.05
CA MET A 71 9.44 21.11 14.04
C MET A 71 8.34 20.88 13.01
N GLU A 72 7.35 21.76 12.91
CA GLU A 72 6.28 21.71 11.92
C GLU A 72 6.84 21.77 10.49
N GLU A 73 7.78 22.68 10.24
CA GLU A 73 8.50 22.80 8.96
C GLU A 73 9.29 21.53 8.63
N LYS A 74 10.02 20.96 9.61
CA LYS A 74 10.80 19.72 9.42
C LYS A 74 9.94 18.48 9.26
N MET A 75 8.78 18.43 9.92
CA MET A 75 7.87 17.29 9.82
C MET A 75 7.06 17.30 8.53
N GLY A 76 7.06 18.41 7.78
CA GLY A 76 6.69 18.47 6.36
C GLY A 76 5.33 17.85 6.03
N GLY A 77 4.35 17.94 6.93
CA GLY A 77 3.05 17.26 6.80
C GLY A 77 3.10 15.72 6.82
N ARG A 78 4.28 15.11 6.93
CA ARG A 78 4.53 13.65 6.90
C ARG A 78 4.57 13.03 8.31
N GLY A 79 4.26 13.78 9.37
CA GLY A 79 4.40 13.33 10.75
C GLY A 79 3.13 12.68 11.32
N GLY A 80 3.16 11.37 11.57
CA GLY A 80 2.00 10.54 11.94
C GLY A 80 1.41 10.69 13.36
N ALA A 81 0.11 10.41 13.47
CA ALA A 81 -0.77 10.28 14.65
C ALA A 81 -2.01 11.21 14.61
N GLY A 82 -2.17 11.99 13.54
CA GLY A 82 -3.42 12.66 13.15
C GLY A 82 -3.72 12.44 11.66
N PRO A 83 -4.80 13.03 11.13
CA PRO A 83 -5.09 12.98 9.70
C PRO A 83 -3.92 13.52 8.88
N VAL A 84 -3.49 12.76 7.87
CA VAL A 84 -2.39 13.13 6.97
C VAL A 84 -2.98 13.58 5.64
N GLN A 85 -2.50 14.70 5.13
CA GLN A 85 -2.91 15.20 3.82
C GLN A 85 -1.98 14.68 2.72
N VAL A 86 -2.57 14.27 1.60
CA VAL A 86 -1.85 13.76 0.44
C VAL A 86 -2.44 14.38 -0.82
N CYS A 87 -1.58 14.89 -1.71
CA CYS A 87 -1.99 15.38 -3.01
C CYS A 87 -1.83 14.29 -4.08
N LEU A 88 -2.89 13.98 -4.81
CA LEU A 88 -2.86 13.10 -5.99
C LEU A 88 -2.97 13.93 -7.27
N THR A 89 -1.99 13.83 -8.14
CA THR A 89 -2.00 14.52 -9.44
C THR A 89 -2.90 13.80 -10.45
N PRO A 90 -3.41 14.50 -11.48
CA PRO A 90 -4.16 13.86 -12.57
C PRO A 90 -3.36 12.77 -13.28
N ALA A 91 -2.05 12.97 -13.47
CA ALA A 91 -1.16 12.00 -14.10
C ALA A 91 -1.06 10.71 -13.28
N GLN A 92 -0.95 10.81 -11.95
CA GLN A 92 -0.92 9.66 -11.04
C GLN A 92 -2.21 8.84 -11.11
N VAL A 93 -3.36 9.52 -11.09
CA VAL A 93 -4.65 8.83 -11.20
C VAL A 93 -4.78 8.15 -12.57
N ALA A 94 -4.38 8.84 -13.64
CA ALA A 94 -4.47 8.32 -15.01
C ALA A 94 -3.51 7.15 -15.28
N LYS A 95 -2.33 7.14 -14.65
CA LYS A 95 -1.34 6.04 -14.76
C LYS A 95 -1.91 4.72 -14.25
N GLY A 96 -2.83 4.76 -13.29
CA GLY A 96 -3.39 3.56 -12.68
C GLY A 96 -2.37 2.82 -11.80
N ILE A 97 -2.64 1.55 -11.54
CA ILE A 97 -1.81 0.68 -10.71
C ILE A 97 -1.29 -0.48 -11.54
N ASP A 98 0.02 -0.51 -11.75
CA ASP A 98 0.71 -1.71 -12.20
C ASP A 98 1.02 -2.59 -10.99
N THR A 99 0.36 -3.74 -10.90
CA THR A 99 0.51 -4.68 -9.78
C THR A 99 1.91 -5.30 -9.69
N ASN A 100 2.60 -5.47 -10.82
CA ASN A 100 3.98 -5.96 -10.84
C ASN A 100 4.94 -4.87 -10.35
N GLU A 101 4.71 -3.61 -10.75
CA GLU A 101 5.50 -2.48 -10.26
C GLU A 101 5.34 -2.33 -8.74
N VAL A 102 4.11 -2.41 -8.23
CA VAL A 102 3.81 -2.37 -6.78
C VAL A 102 4.51 -3.51 -6.05
N LYS A 103 4.41 -4.75 -6.54
CA LYS A 103 5.09 -5.90 -5.94
C LYS A 103 6.59 -5.68 -5.86
N ARG A 104 7.23 -5.36 -6.98
CA ARG A 104 8.68 -5.13 -7.05
C ARG A 104 9.12 -4.05 -6.08
N LYS A 105 8.46 -2.89 -6.08
CA LYS A 105 8.80 -1.77 -5.20
C LYS A 105 8.68 -2.12 -3.71
N MET A 106 7.64 -2.86 -3.33
CA MET A 106 7.50 -3.34 -1.95
C MET A 106 8.62 -4.31 -1.55
N GLU A 107 8.96 -5.25 -2.42
CA GLU A 107 10.02 -6.23 -2.18
C GLU A 107 11.41 -5.57 -2.13
N ASP A 108 11.64 -4.53 -2.95
CA ASP A 108 12.87 -3.74 -2.96
C ASP A 108 13.01 -2.87 -1.69
N ALA A 109 11.91 -2.24 -1.24
CA ALA A 109 11.90 -1.37 -0.07
C ALA A 109 12.11 -2.14 1.24
N ALA A 110 11.69 -3.41 1.29
CA ALA A 110 11.74 -4.23 2.49
C ALA A 110 12.40 -5.58 2.20
N ARG A 111 13.74 -5.65 2.40
CA ARG A 111 14.52 -6.87 2.22
C ARG A 111 13.91 -8.04 3.00
N GLY A 112 13.71 -9.16 2.31
CA GLY A 112 13.11 -10.37 2.89
C GLY A 112 11.58 -10.39 2.90
N CYS A 113 10.93 -9.36 2.35
CA CYS A 113 9.49 -9.36 2.11
C CYS A 113 9.13 -9.95 0.75
N LYS A 114 8.01 -10.66 0.72
CA LYS A 114 7.32 -11.12 -0.49
C LYS A 114 5.88 -10.63 -0.45
N LEU A 115 5.40 -10.16 -1.59
CA LEU A 115 4.01 -9.71 -1.77
C LEU A 115 3.28 -10.60 -2.77
N ASP A 116 2.17 -11.19 -2.34
CA ASP A 116 1.27 -11.96 -3.18
C ASP A 116 -0.06 -11.22 -3.33
N ILE A 117 -0.26 -10.61 -4.50
CA ILE A 117 -1.52 -9.96 -4.87
C ILE A 117 -2.50 -11.06 -5.29
N LEU A 118 -3.53 -11.28 -4.48
CA LEU A 118 -4.52 -12.34 -4.68
C LEU A 118 -5.61 -11.93 -5.68
N SER A 119 -5.98 -10.65 -5.64
CA SER A 119 -6.89 -10.04 -6.59
C SER A 119 -6.64 -8.55 -6.64
N ALA A 120 -6.88 -7.94 -7.80
CA ALA A 120 -6.82 -6.50 -7.95
C ALA A 120 -7.80 -6.04 -9.04
N SER A 121 -8.43 -4.91 -8.83
CA SER A 121 -9.39 -4.30 -9.74
C SER A 121 -9.53 -2.81 -9.42
N SER A 122 -10.27 -2.07 -10.26
CA SER A 122 -10.57 -0.66 -9.99
C SER A 122 -11.33 -0.39 -8.68
N ALA A 123 -11.97 -1.41 -8.10
CA ALA A 123 -12.71 -1.32 -6.85
C ALA A 123 -11.87 -1.68 -5.62
N GLY A 124 -10.68 -2.24 -5.80
CA GLY A 124 -9.88 -2.73 -4.68
C GLY A 124 -8.92 -3.85 -5.02
N ALA A 125 -8.11 -4.21 -4.04
CA ALA A 125 -7.15 -5.32 -4.13
C ALA A 125 -7.06 -6.07 -2.82
N LYS A 126 -6.78 -7.38 -2.89
CA LYS A 126 -6.45 -8.23 -1.74
C LYS A 126 -5.05 -8.78 -1.92
N PHE A 127 -4.28 -8.82 -0.85
CA PHE A 127 -2.92 -9.32 -0.89
C PHE A 127 -2.52 -10.00 0.41
N LYS A 128 -1.47 -10.80 0.32
CA LYS A 128 -0.72 -11.32 1.46
C LYS A 128 0.71 -10.82 1.38
N ALA A 129 1.28 -10.54 2.54
CA ALA A 129 2.68 -10.18 2.67
C ALA A 129 3.35 -11.12 3.68
N VAL A 130 4.55 -11.56 3.37
CA VAL A 130 5.39 -12.34 4.29
C VAL A 130 6.78 -11.72 4.29
N CYS A 131 7.25 -11.31 5.46
CA CYS A 131 8.53 -10.66 5.66
C CYS A 131 9.38 -11.47 6.63
N GLN A 132 10.57 -11.85 6.18
CA GLN A 132 11.54 -12.60 6.96
C GLN A 132 12.72 -11.70 7.30
N GLY A 133 12.96 -11.54 8.60
CA GLY A 133 14.11 -10.84 9.13
C GLY A 133 15.16 -11.80 9.70
N PRO A 134 16.32 -11.28 10.13
CA PRO A 134 17.36 -12.08 10.78
C PRO A 134 16.88 -12.67 12.10
N ASN A 135 17.53 -13.75 12.55
CA ASN A 135 17.30 -14.36 13.87
C ASN A 135 15.84 -14.79 14.15
N GLY A 136 15.11 -15.17 13.10
CA GLY A 136 13.71 -15.62 13.21
C GLY A 136 12.71 -14.48 13.51
N THR A 137 13.13 -13.23 13.31
CA THR A 137 12.22 -12.09 13.25
C THR A 137 11.47 -12.08 11.93
N GLY A 138 10.29 -11.47 11.90
CA GLY A 138 9.48 -11.39 10.70
C GLY A 138 8.03 -11.14 11.01
N TYR A 139 7.23 -10.99 9.96
CA TYR A 139 5.78 -10.92 10.08
C TYR A 139 5.13 -11.47 8.83
N GLN A 140 3.89 -11.89 8.98
CA GLN A 140 3.02 -12.27 7.88
C GLN A 140 1.68 -11.59 8.09
N GLY A 141 1.04 -11.19 6.99
CA GLY A 141 -0.23 -10.52 7.07
C GLY A 141 -1.02 -10.59 5.79
N SER A 142 -2.29 -10.24 5.91
CA SER A 142 -3.21 -10.07 4.79
C SER A 142 -3.78 -8.67 4.82
N GLY A 143 -3.89 -8.06 3.65
CA GLY A 143 -4.47 -6.74 3.49
C GLY A 143 -5.53 -6.68 2.41
N GLU A 144 -6.40 -5.70 2.55
CA GLU A 144 -7.45 -5.35 1.59
C GLU A 144 -7.47 -3.84 1.40
N TYR A 145 -7.50 -3.42 0.15
CA TYR A 145 -7.76 -2.06 -0.28
C TYR A 145 -9.12 -2.02 -0.97
N THR A 146 -9.93 -1.02 -0.65
CA THR A 146 -11.29 -0.86 -1.20
C THR A 146 -11.52 0.58 -1.62
N VAL A 147 -11.98 0.78 -2.85
CA VAL A 147 -12.45 2.07 -3.35
C VAL A 147 -13.98 2.07 -3.30
N SER A 148 -14.54 2.71 -2.29
CA SER A 148 -16.01 2.79 -2.13
C SER A 148 -16.64 3.83 -3.05
N SER A 149 -15.88 4.88 -3.41
CA SER A 149 -16.25 5.86 -4.42
C SER A 149 -15.01 6.56 -4.97
N PRO A 150 -15.11 7.36 -6.04
CA PRO A 150 -13.99 8.18 -6.50
C PRO A 150 -13.44 9.18 -5.48
N LYS A 151 -14.14 9.40 -4.36
CA LYS A 151 -13.78 10.35 -3.31
C LYS A 151 -13.56 9.67 -1.95
N GLU A 152 -13.61 8.34 -1.89
CA GLU A 152 -13.40 7.58 -0.65
C GLU A 152 -12.76 6.22 -0.93
N TRP A 153 -11.68 5.92 -0.22
CA TRP A 153 -11.10 4.59 -0.17
C TRP A 153 -10.74 4.20 1.26
N ARG A 154 -10.59 2.89 1.48
CA ARG A 154 -10.18 2.30 2.75
C ARG A 154 -9.13 1.23 2.53
N PHE A 155 -8.32 1.03 3.55
CA PHE A 155 -7.31 -0.02 3.61
C PHE A 155 -7.40 -0.70 4.96
N LYS A 156 -7.34 -2.03 4.97
CA LYS A 156 -7.26 -2.84 6.18
C LYS A 156 -6.11 -3.82 6.05
N MET A 157 -5.39 -4.04 7.14
CA MET A 157 -4.35 -5.06 7.22
C MET A 157 -4.37 -5.68 8.61
N VAL A 158 -4.16 -6.98 8.65
CA VAL A 158 -3.92 -7.74 9.87
C VAL A 158 -2.64 -8.52 9.68
N SER A 159 -1.77 -8.51 10.69
CA SER A 159 -0.48 -9.17 10.65
C SER A 159 -0.11 -9.76 12.00
N ASP A 160 0.53 -10.90 11.96
CA ASP A 160 1.17 -11.55 13.10
C ASP A 160 2.66 -11.60 12.84
N GLY A 161 3.46 -11.45 13.89
CA GLY A 161 4.90 -11.46 13.73
C GLY A 161 5.66 -11.62 15.02
N LYS A 162 6.98 -11.59 14.86
CA LYS A 162 7.95 -11.66 15.95
C LYS A 162 9.02 -10.62 15.71
N MET A 163 9.21 -9.72 16.69
CA MET A 163 10.27 -8.73 16.68
C MET A 163 11.16 -8.95 17.90
N THR A 164 12.48 -8.85 17.73
CA THR A 164 13.44 -8.89 18.84
C THR A 164 14.43 -7.74 18.68
N GLY A 165 14.93 -7.20 19.80
CA GLY A 165 15.93 -6.13 19.81
C GLY A 165 15.49 -4.83 20.51
N PRO A 166 16.36 -3.81 20.52
CA PRO A 166 16.17 -2.55 21.27
C PRO A 166 14.98 -1.71 20.81
N ASP A 167 14.55 -1.87 19.56
CA ASP A 167 13.43 -1.12 18.95
C ASP A 167 12.05 -1.73 19.27
N ALA A 168 12.00 -2.79 20.07
CA ALA A 168 10.81 -3.62 20.26
C ALA A 168 9.88 -3.13 21.40
N ASN A 169 9.90 -1.85 21.74
CA ASN A 169 9.14 -1.33 22.88
C ASN A 169 7.61 -1.53 22.78
N LEU A 170 7.05 -1.69 21.57
CA LEU A 170 5.63 -2.00 21.34
C LEU A 170 5.37 -3.39 20.73
N THR A 171 6.38 -4.02 20.14
CA THR A 171 6.27 -5.28 19.35
C THR A 171 7.23 -6.37 19.83
N GLY A 172 7.86 -6.18 20.99
CA GLY A 172 8.85 -7.09 21.56
C GLY A 172 8.28 -8.47 21.84
N GLY A 173 8.91 -9.48 21.25
CA GLY A 173 8.40 -10.84 21.23
C GLY A 173 7.40 -11.02 20.10
N GLU A 174 6.37 -11.83 20.36
CA GLU A 174 5.28 -12.03 19.43
C GLU A 174 4.33 -10.83 19.47
N PHE A 175 3.80 -10.46 18.31
CA PHE A 175 2.81 -9.41 18.22
C PHE A 175 1.71 -9.76 17.22
N HIS A 176 0.51 -9.31 17.55
CA HIS A 176 -0.61 -9.21 16.64
C HIS A 176 -0.87 -7.73 16.36
N ALA A 177 -0.93 -7.34 15.10
CA ALA A 177 -1.21 -5.97 14.70
C ALA A 177 -2.34 -5.89 13.69
N SER A 178 -3.15 -4.85 13.82
CA SER A 178 -4.12 -4.48 12.79
C SER A 178 -3.98 -3.01 12.45
N GLN A 179 -4.22 -2.68 11.19
CA GLN A 179 -4.18 -1.33 10.68
C GLN A 179 -5.40 -1.06 9.82
N GLU A 180 -6.07 0.05 10.08
CA GLU A 180 -7.12 0.58 9.23
C GLU A 180 -6.72 2.00 8.78
N VAL A 181 -6.83 2.25 7.48
CA VAL A 181 -6.70 3.59 6.90
C VAL A 181 -8.01 3.91 6.20
N THR A 182 -8.54 5.10 6.46
CA THR A 182 -9.68 5.65 5.72
C THR A 182 -9.23 6.95 5.07
N ALA A 183 -9.63 7.16 3.82
CA ALA A 183 -9.23 8.34 3.08
C ALA A 183 -10.42 8.99 2.41
N ARG A 184 -10.46 10.33 2.48
CA ARG A 184 -11.52 11.14 1.89
C ARG A 184 -10.93 12.27 1.07
N TRP A 185 -11.48 12.47 -0.13
CA TRP A 185 -11.14 13.61 -0.97
C TRP A 185 -11.66 14.91 -0.34
N LYS A 186 -10.83 15.95 -0.33
CA LYS A 186 -11.10 17.23 0.32
C LYS A 186 -11.31 18.37 -0.66
N GLY A 187 -10.70 18.31 -1.84
CA GLY A 187 -10.78 19.38 -2.83
C GLY A 187 -9.84 19.13 -4.00
N SER A 188 -10.02 19.87 -5.09
CA SER A 188 -9.13 19.80 -6.26
C SER A 188 -7.80 20.54 -6.02
N ASP A 189 -7.80 21.52 -5.12
CA ASP A 189 -6.62 22.29 -4.76
C ASP A 189 -5.84 21.60 -3.64
N CYS A 190 -4.55 21.35 -3.89
CA CYS A 190 -3.64 20.75 -2.93
C CYS A 190 -2.96 21.79 -2.02
N GLY A 191 -3.09 23.08 -2.29
CA GLY A 191 -2.42 24.15 -1.55
C GLY A 191 -0.91 23.92 -1.49
N ALA A 192 -0.35 23.93 -0.28
CA ALA A 192 1.08 23.70 -0.04
C ALA A 192 1.47 22.22 0.12
N VAL A 193 0.52 21.28 -0.02
CA VAL A 193 0.81 19.85 0.14
C VAL A 193 1.51 19.34 -1.13
N PRO A 194 2.76 18.87 -1.05
CA PRO A 194 3.45 18.37 -2.22
C PRO A 194 2.76 17.10 -2.76
N PRO A 195 2.82 16.85 -4.08
CA PRO A 195 2.38 15.60 -4.67
C PRO A 195 2.95 14.39 -3.92
N ARG A 196 2.14 13.34 -3.77
CA ARG A 196 2.61 12.06 -3.25
C ARG A 196 3.77 11.60 -4.12
N GLU A 197 4.89 11.22 -3.52
CA GLU A 197 5.94 10.56 -4.29
C GLU A 197 5.48 9.16 -4.67
N GLU A 198 5.67 8.79 -5.93
CA GLU A 198 5.43 7.43 -6.42
C GLU A 198 6.57 6.52 -5.94
N GLY A 199 6.52 6.14 -4.65
CA GLY A 199 7.37 5.09 -4.10
C GLY A 199 7.25 3.80 -4.89
#